data_AF-A0A1H6U3W0-F1
#
_entry.id   AF-A0A1H6U3W0-F1
#
_cell.length_a   1.000
_cell.length_b   1.000
_cell.length_c   1.000
_cell.angle_alpha   90.00
_cell.angle_beta   90.00
_cell.angle_gamma   90.00
#
_symmetry.space_group_name_H-M   'P 1'
#
loop_
_entity.id
_entity.type
_entity.pdbx_description
1 polymer ?
#
loop_
_entity_poly.entity_id
_entity_poly.type
_entity_poly.pdbx_seq_one_letter_code
_entity_poly.pdbx_strand_id
1 'polypeptide(L)'
;MKEKLKYIIPVVIIALMFEAAIIFHDQEILFPEIAAIAIGALVSPQLSWKTSRIRILITIMVAAICGMLIVAYVHLPVTYEMVLAYFIGQILLLSSETTFAPMISAIVLPVMLQTRSINYLISAFVFTSLILVVHYFFEKKGLVEVKPVVFSSMWNKEKITIMLARTLLAFIGIVLAFRFDFKFAVAPPLLVAFTEFTNPQGKVRKKPMQAILLIFVCALVASYSRYMLAMQLKMSLIIPVCVTSMFVIFMIATTKMYIPPAGAIGILAFLIPEGAVIYYPLHVFVGIAMMMLLALVFFREEKIYAYKKEVKA
;
A
#
# COMPACT_ATOMS: atom_id res chain seq x y z
N MET A 1 21.48 -10.18 17.67
CA MET A 1 21.99 -9.43 16.49
C MET A 1 21.20 -9.75 15.21
N LYS A 2 20.96 -11.03 14.88
CA LYS A 2 20.25 -11.44 13.65
C LYS A 2 18.81 -10.88 13.52
N GLU A 3 18.05 -10.83 14.61
CA GLU A 3 16.68 -10.27 14.60
C GLU A 3 16.65 -8.76 14.33
N LYS A 4 17.66 -8.00 14.78
CA LYS A 4 17.73 -6.56 14.55
C LYS A 4 17.84 -6.21 13.06
N LEU A 5 18.42 -7.11 12.25
CA LEU A 5 18.52 -6.93 10.79
C LEU A 5 17.15 -6.85 10.12
N LYS A 6 16.12 -7.51 10.67
CA LYS A 6 14.75 -7.45 10.14
C LYS A 6 14.15 -6.05 10.20
N TYR A 7 14.65 -5.22 11.11
CA TYR A 7 14.16 -3.86 11.32
C TYR A 7 15.08 -2.82 10.67
N ILE A 8 16.40 -3.05 10.67
CA ILE A 8 17.38 -2.13 10.11
C ILE A 8 17.37 -2.14 8.57
N ILE A 9 17.35 -3.34 7.94
CA ILE A 9 17.48 -3.42 6.48
C ILE A 9 16.33 -2.73 5.74
N PRO A 10 15.05 -2.85 6.15
CA PRO A 10 13.98 -2.06 5.53
C PRO A 10 14.20 -0.55 5.57
N VAL A 11 14.71 -0.01 6.68
CA VAL A 11 15.04 1.42 6.80
C VAL A 11 16.14 1.79 5.82
N VAL A 12 17.19 0.96 5.70
CA VAL A 12 18.28 1.18 4.74
C VAL A 12 17.78 1.16 3.31
N ILE A 13 16.92 0.20 2.93
CA ILE A 13 16.35 0.13 1.58
C ILE A 13 15.53 1.39 1.26
N ILE A 14 14.71 1.85 2.21
CA ILE A 14 13.93 3.08 2.04
C ILE A 14 14.85 4.30 1.92
N ALA A 15 15.89 4.39 2.75
CA ALA A 15 16.87 5.48 2.69
C ALA A 15 17.60 5.50 1.34
N LEU A 16 18.02 4.34 0.82
CA LEU A 16 18.65 4.21 -0.50
C LEU A 16 17.71 4.67 -1.63
N MET A 17 16.41 4.42 -1.52
CA MET A 17 15.42 4.93 -2.48
C MET A 17 15.35 6.45 -2.47
N PHE A 18 15.40 7.07 -1.30
CA PHE A 18 15.42 8.54 -1.17
C PHE A 18 16.73 9.14 -1.66
N GLU A 19 17.85 8.49 -1.35
CA GLU A 19 19.17 8.89 -1.83
C GLU A 19 19.24 8.83 -3.36
N ALA A 20 18.72 7.76 -3.98
CA ALA A 20 18.60 7.67 -5.43
C ALA A 20 17.76 8.82 -6.01
N ALA A 21 16.59 9.11 -5.43
CA ALA A 21 15.75 10.24 -5.87
C ALA A 21 16.49 11.59 -5.80
N ILE A 22 17.34 11.79 -4.78
CA ILE A 22 18.17 12.99 -4.65
C ILE A 22 19.26 13.04 -5.71
N ILE A 23 20.00 11.94 -5.93
CA ILE A 23 21.12 11.86 -6.88
C ILE A 23 20.63 12.06 -8.32
N PHE A 24 19.52 11.42 -8.69
CA PHE A 24 18.95 11.52 -10.03
C PHE A 24 18.03 12.75 -10.21
N HIS A 25 17.83 13.55 -9.16
CA HIS A 25 16.93 14.70 -9.14
C HIS A 25 15.51 14.38 -9.66
N ASP A 26 15.03 13.16 -9.39
CA ASP A 26 13.74 12.67 -9.86
C ASP A 26 12.92 12.09 -8.70
N GLN A 27 11.87 12.80 -8.31
CA GLN A 27 10.96 12.39 -7.24
C GLN A 27 10.08 11.19 -7.65
N GLU A 28 9.96 10.89 -8.94
CA GLU A 28 9.21 9.73 -9.44
C GLU A 28 9.93 8.40 -9.14
N ILE A 29 11.19 8.44 -8.70
CA ILE A 29 11.89 7.29 -8.11
C ILE A 29 11.26 6.89 -6.77
N LEU A 30 10.66 7.82 -6.04
CA LEU A 30 10.06 7.52 -4.75
C LEU A 30 8.79 6.68 -4.95
N PHE A 31 8.86 5.44 -4.51
CA PHE A 31 7.76 4.48 -4.63
C PHE A 31 7.33 4.01 -3.23
N PRO A 32 6.33 4.65 -2.59
CA PRO A 32 5.85 4.32 -1.24
C PRO A 32 5.60 2.83 -0.98
N GLU A 33 5.20 2.09 -2.01
CA GLU A 33 4.93 0.67 -2.05
C GLU A 33 6.17 -0.14 -1.66
N ILE A 34 7.39 0.36 -1.90
CA ILE A 34 8.63 -0.26 -1.43
C ILE A 34 8.62 -0.41 0.09
N ALA A 35 8.11 0.58 0.84
CA ALA A 35 7.97 0.45 2.29
C ALA A 35 6.91 -0.59 2.68
N ALA A 36 5.79 -0.66 1.96
CA ALA A 36 4.79 -1.70 2.17
C ALA A 36 5.36 -3.10 1.91
N ILE A 37 6.06 -3.29 0.78
CA ILE A 37 6.70 -4.57 0.43
C ILE A 37 7.77 -4.93 1.46
N ALA A 38 8.61 -3.98 1.88
CA ALA A 38 9.63 -4.22 2.89
C ALA A 38 9.03 -4.64 4.24
N ILE A 39 7.96 -3.99 4.70
CA ILE A 39 7.23 -4.41 5.91
C ILE A 39 6.63 -5.80 5.73
N GLY A 40 5.90 -5.99 4.62
CA GLY A 40 5.14 -7.21 4.39
C GLY A 40 6.00 -8.44 4.13
N ALA A 41 7.23 -8.25 3.63
CA ALA A 41 8.17 -9.30 3.29
C ALA A 41 9.28 -9.48 4.35
N LEU A 42 9.89 -8.40 4.85
CA LEU A 42 11.10 -8.48 5.68
C LEU A 42 10.80 -8.36 7.17
N VAL A 43 9.86 -7.50 7.56
CA VAL A 43 9.53 -7.24 8.97
C VAL A 43 8.58 -8.32 9.50
N SER A 44 7.59 -8.70 8.70
CA SER A 44 6.63 -9.75 9.05
C SER A 44 7.32 -11.11 9.30
N PRO A 45 6.81 -11.96 10.22
CA PRO A 45 7.36 -13.30 10.46
C PRO A 45 7.22 -14.23 9.25
N GLN A 46 6.20 -13.99 8.44
CA GLN A 46 5.91 -14.67 7.18
C GLN A 46 5.42 -13.63 6.17
N LEU A 47 5.43 -13.93 4.88
CA LEU A 47 4.82 -13.05 3.88
C LEU A 47 3.40 -12.65 4.31
N SER A 48 3.13 -11.34 4.31
CA SER A 48 1.82 -10.81 4.73
C SER A 48 0.68 -11.21 3.77
N TRP A 49 1.06 -11.68 2.57
CA TRP A 49 0.15 -12.06 1.52
C TRP A 49 0.41 -13.49 1.05
N LYS A 50 -0.65 -14.13 0.55
CA LYS A 50 -0.57 -15.38 -0.19
C LYS A 50 0.01 -15.09 -1.58
N THR A 51 1.32 -15.23 -1.75
CA THR A 51 2.04 -14.95 -3.00
C THR A 51 3.41 -15.64 -3.02
N SER A 52 4.11 -15.57 -4.15
CA SER A 52 5.52 -15.96 -4.29
C SER A 52 6.38 -14.75 -4.67
N ARG A 53 7.70 -14.84 -4.45
CA ARG A 53 8.64 -13.76 -4.82
C ARG A 53 8.50 -13.32 -6.28
N ILE A 54 8.46 -14.30 -7.19
CA ILE A 54 8.35 -14.02 -8.63
C ILE A 54 7.01 -13.36 -8.94
N ARG A 55 5.91 -13.81 -8.33
CA ARG A 55 4.60 -13.18 -8.51
C ARG A 55 4.56 -11.76 -7.98
N ILE A 56 5.21 -11.46 -6.84
CA ILE A 56 5.36 -10.07 -6.35
C ILE A 56 6.01 -9.20 -7.43
N LEU A 57 7.17 -9.61 -7.96
CA LEU A 57 7.89 -8.82 -8.95
C LEU A 57 7.08 -8.62 -10.24
N ILE A 58 6.53 -9.71 -10.81
CA ILE A 58 5.74 -9.63 -12.04
C ILE A 58 4.51 -8.74 -11.85
N THR A 59 3.76 -8.93 -10.76
CA THR A 59 2.53 -8.16 -10.53
C THR A 59 2.81 -6.69 -10.26
N ILE A 60 3.89 -6.34 -9.55
CA ILE A 60 4.32 -4.94 -9.41
C ILE A 60 4.66 -4.34 -10.76
N MET A 61 5.42 -5.04 -11.60
CA MET A 61 5.84 -4.49 -12.90
C MET A 61 4.66 -4.33 -13.85
N VAL A 62 3.79 -5.34 -13.96
CA VAL A 62 2.57 -5.25 -14.76
C VAL A 62 1.70 -4.10 -14.27
N ALA A 63 1.51 -3.98 -12.95
CA ALA A 63 0.76 -2.90 -12.34
C ALA A 63 1.35 -1.51 -12.66
N ALA A 64 2.64 -1.33 -12.44
CA ALA A 64 3.33 -0.06 -12.69
C ALA A 64 3.22 0.35 -14.17
N ILE A 65 3.40 -0.59 -15.10
CA ILE A 65 3.21 -0.35 -16.53
C ILE A 65 1.77 0.04 -16.83
N CYS A 66 0.77 -0.68 -16.31
CA CYS A 66 -0.63 -0.33 -16.50
C CYS A 66 -0.95 1.09 -16.00
N GLY A 67 -0.44 1.48 -14.82
CA GLY A 67 -0.63 2.82 -14.27
C GLY A 67 -0.07 3.91 -15.21
N MET A 68 1.16 3.72 -15.69
CA MET A 68 1.80 4.64 -16.64
C MET A 68 1.06 4.71 -17.98
N LEU A 69 0.54 3.58 -18.47
CA LEU A 69 -0.26 3.54 -19.70
C LEU A 69 -1.59 4.28 -19.54
N ILE A 70 -2.23 4.21 -18.36
CA ILE A 70 -3.44 4.99 -18.07
C ILE A 70 -3.13 6.49 -18.21
N VAL A 71 -2.07 6.97 -17.54
CA VAL A 71 -1.64 8.38 -17.60
C VAL A 71 -1.29 8.81 -19.03
N ALA A 72 -0.69 7.91 -19.82
CA ALA A 72 -0.26 8.22 -21.18
C ALA A 72 -1.41 8.30 -22.19
N TYR A 73 -2.50 7.54 -22.00
CA TYR A 73 -3.49 7.32 -23.06
C TYR A 73 -4.94 7.67 -22.70
N VAL A 74 -5.35 7.62 -21.43
CA VAL A 74 -6.79 7.75 -21.07
C VAL A 74 -7.27 9.20 -21.11
N HIS A 75 -6.44 10.16 -20.68
CA HIS A 75 -6.72 11.60 -20.74
C HIS A 75 -8.07 12.02 -20.12
N LEU A 76 -8.49 11.36 -19.04
CA LEU A 76 -9.69 11.74 -18.28
C LEU A 76 -9.28 12.58 -17.06
N PRO A 77 -10.22 13.28 -16.39
CA PRO A 77 -9.93 13.86 -15.09
C PRO A 77 -9.38 12.80 -14.13
N VAL A 78 -8.35 13.15 -13.35
CA VAL A 78 -7.61 12.25 -12.43
C VAL A 78 -8.55 11.40 -11.56
N THR A 79 -9.68 11.96 -11.13
CA THR A 79 -10.73 11.25 -10.38
C THR A 79 -11.20 9.98 -11.09
N TYR A 80 -11.49 10.04 -12.39
CA TYR A 80 -11.97 8.89 -13.17
C TYR A 80 -10.84 7.95 -13.58
N GLU A 81 -9.63 8.49 -13.83
CA GLU A 81 -8.45 7.66 -14.08
C GLU A 81 -8.11 6.81 -12.85
N MET A 82 -8.20 7.37 -11.64
CA MET A 82 -7.97 6.62 -10.39
C MET A 82 -9.01 5.50 -10.19
N VAL A 83 -10.26 5.73 -10.59
CA VAL A 83 -11.32 4.71 -10.53
C VAL A 83 -11.01 3.56 -11.49
N LEU A 84 -10.64 3.90 -12.72
CA LEU A 84 -10.23 2.93 -13.74
C LEU A 84 -8.99 2.14 -13.27
N ALA A 85 -7.98 2.82 -12.74
CA ALA A 85 -6.78 2.21 -12.18
C ALA A 85 -7.10 1.24 -11.04
N TYR A 86 -7.99 1.64 -10.12
CA TYR A 86 -8.41 0.78 -9.02
C TYR A 86 -9.16 -0.46 -9.51
N PHE A 87 -10.04 -0.31 -10.50
CA PHE A 87 -10.77 -1.41 -11.13
C PHE A 87 -9.83 -2.40 -11.83
N ILE A 88 -8.90 -1.90 -12.66
CA ILE A 88 -7.88 -2.72 -13.34
C ILE A 88 -7.01 -3.45 -12.32
N GLY A 89 -6.57 -2.76 -11.26
CA GLY A 89 -5.80 -3.39 -10.18
C GLY A 89 -6.52 -4.53 -9.49
N GLN A 90 -7.84 -4.51 -9.56
CA GLN A 90 -8.65 -5.55 -8.98
C GLN A 90 -8.91 -6.75 -9.86
N ILE A 91 -9.05 -6.51 -11.16
CA ILE A 91 -8.94 -7.58 -12.14
C ILE A 91 -7.56 -8.24 -12.01
N LEU A 92 -6.48 -7.45 -11.93
CA LEU A 92 -5.12 -7.98 -11.79
C LEU A 92 -4.95 -8.77 -10.50
N LEU A 93 -5.50 -8.30 -9.38
CA LEU A 93 -5.48 -9.03 -8.11
C LEU A 93 -6.17 -10.39 -8.25
N LEU A 94 -7.37 -10.46 -8.84
CA LEU A 94 -8.08 -11.73 -9.07
C LEU A 94 -7.31 -12.66 -10.02
N SER A 95 -6.82 -12.13 -11.14
CA SER A 95 -6.08 -12.91 -12.15
C SER A 95 -4.72 -13.40 -11.66
N SER A 96 -4.07 -12.69 -10.73
CA SER A 96 -2.79 -13.10 -10.17
C SER A 96 -2.88 -14.30 -9.22
N GLU A 97 -4.09 -14.65 -8.77
CA GLU A 97 -4.36 -15.66 -7.74
C GLU A 97 -3.65 -15.40 -6.40
N THR A 98 -3.26 -14.15 -6.17
CA THR A 98 -2.59 -13.69 -4.94
C THR A 98 -3.50 -12.84 -4.06
N THR A 99 -3.11 -12.66 -2.80
CA THR A 99 -3.68 -11.59 -1.96
C THR A 99 -2.76 -10.37 -1.89
N PHE A 100 -1.86 -10.19 -2.86
CA PHE A 100 -0.83 -9.15 -2.86
C PHE A 100 -1.42 -7.79 -3.28
N ALA A 101 -2.21 -7.20 -2.39
CA ALA A 101 -2.91 -5.94 -2.63
C ALA A 101 -2.03 -4.73 -3.00
N PRO A 102 -0.73 -4.62 -2.60
CA PRO A 102 0.13 -3.50 -3.02
C PRO A 102 0.22 -3.28 -4.53
N MET A 103 -0.05 -4.29 -5.36
CA MET A 103 -0.12 -4.11 -6.81
C MET A 103 -1.18 -3.08 -7.24
N ILE A 104 -2.25 -2.90 -6.47
CA ILE A 104 -3.28 -1.89 -6.77
C ILE A 104 -2.68 -0.49 -6.62
N SER A 105 -1.91 -0.27 -5.55
CA SER A 105 -1.23 0.99 -5.28
C SER A 105 -0.25 1.33 -6.42
N ALA A 106 0.48 0.33 -6.90
CA ALA A 106 1.42 0.46 -8.02
C ALA A 106 0.78 0.93 -9.35
N ILE A 107 -0.52 0.70 -9.56
CA ILE A 107 -1.29 1.24 -10.71
C ILE A 107 -1.81 2.64 -10.37
N VAL A 108 -2.39 2.83 -9.19
CA VAL A 108 -3.11 4.06 -8.84
C VAL A 108 -2.17 5.22 -8.52
N LEU A 109 -0.98 4.96 -7.97
CA LEU A 109 -0.02 6.00 -7.62
C LEU A 109 0.44 6.86 -8.81
N PRO A 110 0.94 6.29 -9.93
CA PRO A 110 1.37 7.10 -11.06
C PRO A 110 0.19 7.87 -11.66
N VAL A 111 -1.03 7.34 -11.57
CA VAL A 111 -2.25 8.04 -11.97
C VAL A 111 -2.57 9.22 -11.05
N MET A 112 -2.44 9.03 -9.73
CA MET A 112 -2.68 10.12 -8.77
C MET A 112 -1.66 11.25 -8.91
N LEU A 113 -0.39 10.90 -9.18
CA LEU A 113 0.71 11.85 -9.33
C LEU A 113 0.91 12.36 -10.77
N GLN A 114 0.20 11.78 -11.74
CA GLN A 114 0.37 12.03 -13.18
C GLN A 114 1.82 11.83 -13.65
N THR A 115 2.45 10.76 -13.15
CA THR A 115 3.83 10.32 -13.38
C THR A 115 4.07 9.93 -14.85
N ARG A 116 5.17 10.40 -15.44
CA ARG A 116 5.54 10.12 -16.85
C ARG A 116 6.98 9.65 -17.04
N SER A 117 7.80 9.65 -15.99
CA SER A 117 9.19 9.19 -16.00
C SER A 117 9.29 7.68 -16.04
N ILE A 118 10.19 7.18 -16.89
CA ILE A 118 10.59 5.78 -16.91
C ILE A 118 11.27 5.36 -15.59
N ASN A 119 11.81 6.32 -14.85
CA ASN A 119 12.49 6.07 -13.57
C ASN A 119 11.53 5.49 -12.53
N TYR A 120 10.23 5.75 -12.63
CA TYR A 120 9.21 5.07 -11.82
C TYR A 120 9.24 3.54 -12.03
N LEU A 121 9.29 3.08 -13.29
CA LEU A 121 9.36 1.65 -13.62
C LEU A 121 10.70 1.03 -13.20
N ILE A 122 11.80 1.74 -13.41
CA ILE A 122 13.14 1.30 -13.01
C ILE A 122 13.19 1.16 -11.48
N SER A 123 12.68 2.14 -10.74
CA SER A 123 12.61 2.12 -9.27
C SER A 123 11.76 0.94 -8.77
N ALA A 124 10.56 0.76 -9.33
CA ALA A 124 9.68 -0.34 -8.98
C ALA A 124 10.37 -1.71 -9.18
N PHE A 125 11.13 -1.88 -10.28
CA PHE A 125 11.88 -3.09 -10.55
C PHE A 125 13.05 -3.29 -9.57
N VAL A 126 13.91 -2.28 -9.43
CA VAL A 126 15.18 -2.35 -8.67
C VAL A 126 14.91 -2.58 -7.19
N PHE A 127 14.07 -1.75 -6.56
CA PHE A 127 13.84 -1.86 -5.11
C PHE A 127 12.99 -3.06 -4.73
N THR A 128 12.03 -3.46 -5.57
CA THR A 128 11.29 -4.71 -5.35
C THR A 128 12.22 -5.91 -5.46
N SER A 129 13.07 -5.96 -6.49
CA SER A 129 14.06 -7.04 -6.64
C SER A 129 15.03 -7.11 -5.46
N LEU A 130 15.54 -5.95 -5.01
CA LEU A 130 16.39 -5.86 -3.83
C LEU A 130 15.71 -6.43 -2.58
N ILE A 131 14.46 -6.06 -2.30
CA ILE A 131 13.69 -6.61 -1.18
C ILE A 131 13.55 -8.13 -1.30
N LEU A 132 13.24 -8.64 -2.48
CA LEU A 132 13.03 -10.09 -2.68
C LEU A 132 14.33 -10.90 -2.54
N VAL A 133 15.48 -10.32 -2.94
CA VAL A 133 16.81 -10.89 -2.70
C VAL A 133 17.11 -10.92 -1.20
N VAL A 134 16.87 -9.83 -0.48
CA VAL A 134 17.03 -9.79 0.98
C VAL A 134 16.10 -10.80 1.66
N HIS A 135 14.84 -10.89 1.22
CA HIS A 135 13.88 -11.87 1.72
C HIS A 135 14.39 -13.31 1.54
N TYR A 136 15.00 -13.64 0.40
CA TYR A 136 15.62 -14.95 0.18
C TYR A 136 16.74 -15.26 1.18
N PHE A 137 17.59 -14.28 1.48
CA PHE A 137 18.61 -14.45 2.51
C PHE A 137 18.03 -14.55 3.92
N PHE A 138 16.93 -13.85 4.20
CA PHE A 138 16.23 -13.93 5.48
C PHE A 138 15.59 -15.31 5.68
N GLU A 139 14.95 -15.85 4.65
CA GLU A 139 14.44 -17.23 4.64
C GLU A 139 15.57 -18.24 4.92
N LYS A 140 16.69 -18.17 4.18
CA LYS A 140 17.84 -19.06 4.39
C LYS A 140 18.44 -18.97 5.79
N LYS A 141 18.32 -17.81 6.45
CA LYS A 141 18.80 -17.58 7.81
C LYS A 141 17.76 -17.89 8.90
N GLY A 142 16.57 -18.37 8.52
CA GLY A 142 15.47 -18.66 9.44
C GLY A 142 14.85 -17.42 10.09
N LEU A 143 15.02 -16.24 9.49
CA LEU A 143 14.47 -14.97 9.98
C LEU A 143 13.01 -14.74 9.56
N VAL A 144 12.60 -15.35 8.46
CA VAL A 144 11.24 -15.30 7.91
C VAL A 144 10.85 -16.71 7.52
N GLU A 145 9.65 -17.13 7.93
CA GLU A 145 9.06 -18.40 7.56
C GLU A 145 8.41 -18.30 6.18
N VAL A 146 8.72 -19.26 5.31
CA VAL A 146 8.04 -19.42 4.02
C VAL A 146 7.17 -20.65 4.09
N LYS A 147 5.85 -20.44 3.99
CA LYS A 147 4.87 -21.54 3.90
C LYS A 147 4.61 -21.86 2.43
N PRO A 148 4.45 -23.14 2.06
CA PRO A 148 4.07 -23.52 0.71
C PRO A 148 2.72 -22.89 0.38
N VAL A 149 2.67 -22.16 -0.74
CA VAL A 149 1.47 -21.47 -1.19
C VAL A 149 0.80 -22.31 -2.27
N VAL A 150 -0.38 -22.84 -1.98
CA VAL A 150 -1.24 -23.49 -2.98
C VAL A 150 -2.06 -22.42 -3.67
N PHE A 151 -1.77 -22.13 -4.94
CA PHE A 151 -2.57 -21.22 -5.74
C PHE A 151 -3.85 -21.91 -6.21
N SER A 152 -4.95 -21.16 -6.19
CA SER A 152 -6.24 -21.65 -6.64
C SER A 152 -6.98 -20.51 -7.29
N SER A 153 -7.80 -20.85 -8.29
CA SER A 153 -8.56 -19.86 -9.03
C SER A 153 -9.35 -18.97 -8.09
N MET A 154 -9.19 -17.67 -8.30
CA MET A 154 -9.96 -16.65 -7.60
C MET A 154 -11.15 -16.15 -8.42
N TRP A 155 -11.33 -16.69 -9.63
CA TRP A 155 -12.48 -16.39 -10.48
C TRP A 155 -13.66 -17.23 -10.04
N ASN A 156 -14.46 -16.68 -9.13
CA ASN A 156 -15.75 -17.23 -8.75
C ASN A 156 -16.76 -16.10 -8.54
N LYS A 157 -18.06 -16.43 -8.60
CA LYS A 157 -19.14 -15.45 -8.50
C LYS A 157 -18.99 -14.57 -7.24
N GLU A 158 -18.71 -15.17 -6.09
CA GLU A 158 -18.55 -14.46 -4.81
C GLU A 158 -17.44 -13.40 -4.86
N LYS A 159 -16.24 -13.77 -5.33
CA LYS A 159 -15.08 -12.87 -5.41
C LYS A 159 -15.27 -11.78 -6.46
N ILE A 160 -15.94 -12.08 -7.57
CA ILE A 160 -16.31 -11.08 -8.58
C ILE A 160 -17.30 -10.08 -7.99
N THR A 161 -18.34 -10.55 -7.27
CA THR A 161 -19.29 -9.66 -6.58
C THR A 161 -18.58 -8.76 -5.55
N ILE A 162 -17.66 -9.32 -4.76
CA ILE A 162 -16.84 -8.54 -3.81
C ILE A 162 -15.99 -7.50 -4.55
N MET A 163 -15.35 -7.87 -5.65
CA MET A 163 -14.55 -6.97 -6.48
C MET A 163 -15.40 -5.81 -7.02
N LEU A 164 -16.57 -6.09 -7.58
CA LEU A 164 -17.48 -5.08 -8.13
C LEU A 164 -18.01 -4.16 -7.03
N ALA A 165 -18.44 -4.71 -5.90
CA ALA A 165 -18.90 -3.92 -4.75
C ALA A 165 -17.78 -3.01 -4.21
N ARG A 166 -16.56 -3.53 -4.10
CA ARG A 166 -15.40 -2.76 -3.65
C ARG A 166 -15.07 -1.64 -4.63
N THR A 167 -15.12 -1.91 -5.94
CA THR A 167 -14.91 -0.91 -6.99
C THR A 167 -15.98 0.19 -6.93
N LEU A 168 -17.24 -0.16 -6.76
CA LEU A 168 -18.35 0.79 -6.65
C LEU A 168 -18.19 1.70 -5.41
N LEU A 169 -17.85 1.12 -4.26
CA LEU A 169 -17.64 1.90 -3.04
C LEU A 169 -16.41 2.80 -3.14
N ALA A 170 -15.32 2.32 -3.76
CA ALA A 170 -14.14 3.13 -4.04
C ALA A 170 -14.46 4.26 -5.03
N PHE A 171 -15.28 4.01 -6.06
CA PHE A 171 -15.75 5.05 -6.98
C PHE A 171 -16.44 6.19 -6.24
N ILE A 172 -17.41 5.87 -5.38
CA ILE A 172 -18.11 6.87 -4.57
C ILE A 172 -17.12 7.62 -3.67
N GLY A 173 -16.23 6.89 -2.98
CA GLY A 173 -15.21 7.48 -2.10
C GLY A 173 -14.26 8.43 -2.84
N ILE A 174 -13.77 8.03 -4.01
CA ILE A 174 -12.85 8.83 -4.84
C ILE A 174 -13.55 10.11 -5.33
N VAL A 175 -14.77 10.01 -5.86
CA VAL A 175 -15.53 11.17 -6.32
C VAL A 175 -15.78 12.16 -5.18
N LEU A 176 -16.20 11.67 -4.00
CA LEU A 176 -16.44 12.53 -2.83
C LEU A 176 -15.14 13.16 -2.33
N ALA A 177 -14.05 12.41 -2.24
CA ALA A 177 -12.76 12.93 -1.80
C ALA A 177 -12.25 14.06 -2.69
N PHE A 178 -12.37 13.94 -4.02
CA PHE A 178 -12.01 15.03 -4.92
C PHE A 178 -12.98 16.20 -4.85
N ARG A 179 -14.29 15.96 -4.67
CA ARG A 179 -15.30 17.01 -4.56
C ARG A 179 -15.08 17.91 -3.34
N PHE A 180 -14.60 17.36 -2.23
CA PHE A 180 -14.35 18.08 -0.98
C PHE A 180 -12.87 18.48 -0.78
N ASP A 181 -12.01 18.30 -1.79
CA ASP A 181 -10.54 18.52 -1.72
C ASP A 181 -9.81 17.64 -0.67
N PHE A 182 -10.41 16.51 -0.30
CA PHE A 182 -9.84 15.49 0.59
C PHE A 182 -9.07 14.39 -0.18
N LYS A 183 -8.37 14.73 -1.27
CA LYS A 183 -7.77 13.74 -2.20
C LYS A 183 -6.88 12.66 -1.55
N PHE A 184 -6.12 13.00 -0.50
CA PHE A 184 -5.30 12.02 0.23
C PHE A 184 -6.09 11.01 1.08
N ALA A 185 -7.40 11.21 1.30
CA ALA A 185 -8.28 10.25 1.95
C ALA A 185 -8.54 9.00 1.08
N VAL A 186 -8.26 9.10 -0.22
CA VAL A 186 -8.30 7.99 -1.19
C VAL A 186 -6.94 7.73 -1.81
N ALA A 187 -5.87 8.07 -1.07
CA ALA A 187 -4.52 7.78 -1.51
C ALA A 187 -4.35 6.27 -1.82
N PRO A 188 -3.50 5.91 -2.79
CA PRO A 188 -3.29 4.52 -3.22
C PRO A 188 -3.10 3.53 -2.06
N PRO A 189 -2.31 3.83 -1.00
CA PRO A 189 -2.16 2.89 0.12
C PRO A 189 -3.46 2.69 0.94
N LEU A 190 -4.36 3.68 1.01
CA LEU A 190 -5.66 3.53 1.68
C LEU A 190 -6.62 2.66 0.87
N LEU A 191 -6.56 2.76 -0.46
CA LEU A 191 -7.31 1.87 -1.36
C LEU A 191 -6.82 0.41 -1.25
N VAL A 192 -5.52 0.21 -1.01
CA VAL A 192 -4.96 -1.10 -0.62
C VAL A 192 -5.45 -1.54 0.75
N ALA A 193 -5.41 -0.67 1.76
CA ALA A 193 -5.92 -1.00 3.09
C ALA A 193 -7.39 -1.41 3.04
N PHE A 194 -8.23 -0.69 2.28
CA PHE A 194 -9.62 -1.05 2.05
C PHE A 194 -9.75 -2.45 1.44
N THR A 195 -8.96 -2.73 0.41
CA THR A 195 -8.87 -4.05 -0.23
C THR A 195 -8.57 -5.15 0.79
N GLU A 196 -7.62 -4.93 1.69
CA GLU A 196 -7.30 -5.89 2.75
C GLU A 196 -8.40 -6.02 3.81
N PHE A 197 -9.06 -4.91 4.20
CA PHE A 197 -10.12 -4.92 5.21
C PHE A 197 -11.40 -5.61 4.75
N THR A 198 -11.65 -5.69 3.45
CA THR A 198 -12.82 -6.43 2.93
C THR A 198 -12.79 -7.92 3.26
N ASN A 199 -11.64 -8.50 3.62
CA ASN A 199 -11.55 -9.90 4.07
C ASN A 199 -12.03 -10.06 5.53
N PRO A 200 -13.18 -10.74 5.79
CA PRO A 200 -13.70 -10.91 7.15
C PRO A 200 -12.74 -11.66 8.09
N GLN A 201 -11.94 -12.57 7.54
CA GLN A 201 -10.97 -13.35 8.30
C GLN A 201 -9.65 -12.61 8.56
N GLY A 202 -9.49 -11.41 8.01
CA GLY A 202 -8.28 -10.61 8.17
C GLY A 202 -8.02 -10.24 9.64
N LYS A 203 -6.83 -10.55 10.15
CA LYS A 203 -6.43 -10.24 11.54
C LYS A 203 -6.53 -8.75 11.85
N VAL A 204 -6.20 -7.90 10.88
CA VAL A 204 -6.24 -6.44 11.01
C VAL A 204 -7.68 -5.93 11.15
N ARG A 205 -8.59 -6.46 10.32
CA ARG A 205 -10.02 -6.12 10.37
C ARG A 205 -10.67 -6.45 11.72
N LYS A 206 -10.22 -7.54 12.37
CA LYS A 206 -10.70 -7.94 13.71
C LYS A 206 -10.30 -6.96 14.82
N LYS A 207 -9.39 -6.02 14.54
CA LYS A 207 -8.94 -4.97 15.47
C LYS A 207 -9.08 -3.58 14.83
N PRO A 208 -10.30 -3.14 14.50
CA PRO A 208 -10.52 -2.01 13.60
C PRO A 208 -9.94 -0.70 14.16
N MET A 209 -10.18 -0.41 15.44
CA MET A 209 -9.67 0.80 16.09
C MET A 209 -8.14 0.84 16.16
N GLN A 210 -7.49 -0.31 16.38
CA GLN A 210 -6.03 -0.38 16.42
C GLN A 210 -5.44 -0.14 15.03
N ALA A 211 -6.06 -0.70 13.98
CA ALA A 211 -5.63 -0.49 12.61
C ALA A 211 -5.75 0.97 12.16
N ILE A 212 -6.90 1.61 12.46
CA ILE A 212 -7.14 3.04 12.20
C ILE A 212 -6.10 3.89 12.93
N LEU A 213 -5.91 3.66 14.23
CA LEU A 213 -4.99 4.42 15.06
C LEU A 213 -3.54 4.26 14.58
N LEU A 214 -3.11 3.03 14.25
CA LEU A 214 -1.75 2.79 13.77
C LEU A 214 -1.48 3.57 12.47
N ILE A 215 -2.35 3.44 11.47
CA ILE A 215 -2.18 4.13 10.19
C ILE A 215 -2.19 5.65 10.38
N PHE A 216 -3.09 6.17 11.22
CA PHE A 216 -3.16 7.59 11.55
C PHE A 216 -1.88 8.09 12.23
N VAL A 217 -1.39 7.38 13.24
CA VAL A 217 -0.15 7.76 13.95
C VAL A 217 1.06 7.67 13.01
N CYS A 218 1.12 6.70 12.11
CA CYS A 218 2.15 6.64 11.07
C CYS A 218 2.12 7.87 10.16
N ALA A 219 0.93 8.31 9.72
CA ALA A 219 0.77 9.53 8.93
C ALA A 219 1.15 10.79 9.71
N LEU A 220 0.74 10.89 10.98
CA LEU A 220 1.10 12.00 11.87
C LEU A 220 2.61 12.13 12.03
N VAL A 221 3.30 11.04 12.38
CA VAL A 221 4.75 11.06 12.57
C VAL A 221 5.47 11.40 11.28
N ALA A 222 5.02 10.84 10.15
CA ALA A 222 5.61 11.15 8.85
C ALA A 222 5.47 12.63 8.47
N SER A 223 4.25 13.16 8.60
CA SER A 223 3.94 14.58 8.36
C SER A 223 4.75 15.49 9.28
N TYR A 224 4.74 15.23 10.58
CA TYR A 224 5.45 16.05 11.57
C TYR A 224 6.97 15.97 11.38
N SER A 225 7.51 14.78 11.12
CA SER A 225 8.92 14.57 10.84
C SER A 225 9.37 15.35 9.60
N ARG A 226 8.61 15.27 8.49
CA ARG A 226 8.88 16.07 7.29
C ARG A 226 8.78 17.56 7.59
N TYR A 227 7.71 18.00 8.25
CA TYR A 227 7.47 19.41 8.53
C TYR A 227 8.58 20.01 9.40
N MET A 228 8.91 19.38 10.53
CA MET A 228 9.96 19.87 11.43
C MET A 228 11.36 19.76 10.81
N LEU A 229 11.77 18.57 10.37
CA LEU A 229 13.16 18.33 10.02
C LEU A 229 13.50 18.84 8.62
N ALA A 230 12.63 18.60 7.62
CA ALA A 230 12.90 19.02 6.24
C ALA A 230 12.44 20.45 5.95
N MET A 231 11.25 20.85 6.39
CA MET A 231 10.71 22.17 6.01
C MET A 231 11.19 23.28 6.94
N GLN A 232 11.15 23.09 8.27
CA GLN A 232 11.60 24.11 9.23
C GLN A 232 13.12 24.13 9.39
N LEU A 233 13.73 22.96 9.66
CA LEU A 233 15.18 22.85 9.90
C LEU A 233 16.02 22.70 8.61
N LYS A 234 15.39 22.62 7.43
CA LYS A 234 16.05 22.50 6.12
C LYS A 234 17.06 21.34 6.04
N MET A 235 16.82 20.26 6.78
CA MET A 235 17.66 19.07 6.74
C MET A 235 17.36 18.25 5.47
N SER A 236 18.33 17.42 5.05
CA SER A 236 18.13 16.47 3.95
C SER A 236 16.96 15.52 4.25
N LEU A 237 16.13 15.23 3.23
CA LEU A 237 14.95 14.35 3.32
C LEU A 237 15.27 12.94 3.84
N ILE A 238 16.52 12.50 3.74
CA ILE A 238 17.01 11.21 4.26
C ILE A 238 16.80 11.13 5.78
N ILE A 239 16.97 12.24 6.51
CA ILE A 239 16.86 12.24 7.98
C ILE A 239 15.41 11.99 8.43
N PRO A 240 14.41 12.80 8.01
CA PRO A 240 13.03 12.57 8.43
C PRO A 240 12.42 11.27 7.90
N VAL A 241 12.83 10.78 6.72
CA VAL A 241 12.35 9.48 6.24
C VAL A 241 12.92 8.32 7.06
N CYS A 242 14.17 8.39 7.49
CA CYS A 242 14.76 7.41 8.39
C CYS A 242 14.04 7.41 9.75
N VAL A 243 13.82 8.59 10.33
CA VAL A 243 13.05 8.74 11.59
C VAL A 243 11.66 8.13 11.47
N THR A 244 10.96 8.46 10.38
CA THR A 244 9.61 7.94 10.09
C THR A 244 9.63 6.43 9.94
N SER A 245 10.55 5.89 9.14
CA SER A 245 10.63 4.45 8.84
C SER A 245 10.96 3.65 10.09
N MET A 246 11.90 4.12 10.91
CA MET A 246 12.22 3.52 12.20
C MET A 246 10.99 3.49 13.12
N PHE A 247 10.26 4.61 13.21
CA PHE A 247 9.07 4.71 14.04
C PHE A 247 7.95 3.78 13.56
N VAL A 248 7.65 3.76 12.26
CA VAL A 248 6.62 2.88 11.68
C VAL A 248 6.95 1.42 11.94
N ILE A 249 8.20 1.01 11.70
CA ILE A 249 8.65 -0.37 11.96
C ILE A 249 8.57 -0.70 13.44
N PHE A 250 8.96 0.22 14.32
CA PHE A 250 8.81 0.06 15.77
C PHE A 250 7.36 -0.16 16.19
N MET A 251 6.43 0.66 15.67
CA MET A 251 4.99 0.50 15.95
C MET A 251 4.44 -0.83 15.45
N ILE A 252 4.82 -1.26 14.25
CA ILE A 252 4.39 -2.55 13.68
C ILE A 252 4.96 -3.72 14.49
N ALA A 253 6.23 -3.66 14.87
CA ALA A 253 6.89 -4.71 15.64
C ALA A 253 6.31 -4.84 17.05
N THR A 254 6.01 -3.72 17.72
CA THR A 254 5.45 -3.71 19.08
C THR A 254 3.99 -4.12 19.12
N THR A 255 3.17 -3.61 18.19
CA THR A 255 1.74 -3.97 18.11
C THR A 255 1.49 -5.34 17.50
N LYS A 256 2.51 -5.93 16.84
CA LYS A 256 2.42 -7.16 16.03
C LYS A 256 1.34 -7.08 14.94
N MET A 257 1.00 -5.86 14.52
CA MET A 257 0.07 -5.60 13.43
C MET A 257 0.88 -5.30 12.17
N TYR A 258 1.19 -6.35 11.41
CA TYR A 258 1.85 -6.24 10.12
C TYR A 258 0.85 -5.71 9.09
N ILE A 259 0.78 -4.37 9.00
CA ILE A 259 -0.08 -3.62 8.09
C ILE A 259 0.83 -2.93 7.06
N PRO A 260 1.14 -3.59 5.93
CA PRO A 260 1.98 -3.01 4.88
C PRO A 260 1.55 -1.60 4.42
N PRO A 261 0.24 -1.29 4.26
CA PRO A 261 -0.20 0.07 3.93
C PRO A 261 0.30 1.17 4.86
N ALA A 262 0.55 0.88 6.15
CA ALA A 262 1.03 1.89 7.09
C ALA A 262 2.44 2.41 6.73
N GLY A 263 3.31 1.56 6.17
CA GLY A 263 4.61 1.98 5.65
C GLY A 263 4.49 2.91 4.46
N ALA A 264 3.67 2.53 3.48
CA ALA A 264 3.46 3.35 2.30
C ALA A 264 2.81 4.70 2.65
N ILE A 265 1.88 4.75 3.61
CA ILE A 265 1.33 6.01 4.12
C ILE A 265 2.40 6.91 4.73
N GLY A 266 3.36 6.34 5.46
CA GLY A 266 4.49 7.08 6.01
C GLY A 266 5.37 7.69 4.92
N ILE A 267 5.68 6.92 3.87
CA ILE A 267 6.52 7.42 2.77
C ILE A 267 5.78 8.41 1.88
N LEU A 268 4.49 8.20 1.62
CA LEU A 268 3.68 9.09 0.79
C LEU A 268 3.68 10.53 1.32
N ALA A 269 3.76 10.72 2.65
CA ALA A 269 3.86 12.04 3.27
C ALA A 269 5.07 12.86 2.79
N PHE A 270 6.07 12.26 2.15
CA PHE A 270 7.24 12.91 1.57
C PHE A 270 7.09 13.29 0.09
N LEU A 271 6.11 12.74 -0.62
CA LEU A 271 5.83 13.05 -2.03
C LEU A 271 4.77 14.13 -2.19
N ILE A 272 3.92 14.35 -1.18
CA ILE A 272 2.83 15.32 -1.28
C ILE A 272 3.34 16.76 -1.34
N PRO A 273 2.56 17.72 -1.86
CA PRO A 273 2.91 19.14 -1.82
C PRO A 273 3.10 19.64 -0.38
N GLU A 274 4.03 20.57 -0.17
CA GLU A 274 4.37 21.11 1.15
C GLU A 274 3.17 21.69 1.91
N GLY A 275 2.31 22.45 1.21
CA GLY A 275 1.10 23.02 1.81
C GLY A 275 0.08 21.99 2.30
N ALA A 276 0.17 20.74 1.83
CA ALA A 276 -0.70 19.66 2.25
C ALA A 276 -0.15 18.85 3.44
N VAL A 277 1.13 19.02 3.81
CA VAL A 277 1.80 18.16 4.81
C VAL A 277 1.08 18.19 6.15
N ILE A 278 0.70 19.36 6.65
CA ILE A 278 0.03 19.51 7.96
C ILE A 278 -1.38 18.87 7.96
N TYR A 279 -2.10 18.94 6.84
CA TYR A 279 -3.47 18.41 6.73
C TYR A 279 -3.52 16.93 6.33
N TYR A 280 -2.42 16.39 5.80
CA TYR A 280 -2.33 15.00 5.36
C TYR A 280 -2.77 13.97 6.42
N PRO A 281 -2.37 14.06 7.70
CA PRO A 281 -2.84 13.11 8.71
C PRO A 281 -4.35 13.12 8.91
N LEU A 282 -5.01 14.28 8.78
CA LEU A 282 -6.47 14.39 8.86
C LEU A 282 -7.13 13.67 7.68
N HIS A 283 -6.62 13.87 6.46
CA HIS A 283 -7.13 13.17 5.28
C HIS A 283 -6.98 11.65 5.44
N VAL A 284 -5.82 11.19 5.92
CA VAL A 284 -5.55 9.77 6.19
C VAL A 284 -6.52 9.22 7.23
N PHE A 285 -6.76 9.95 8.33
CA PHE A 285 -7.70 9.53 9.38
C PHE A 285 -9.12 9.35 8.84
N VAL A 286 -9.64 10.36 8.14
CA VAL A 286 -10.98 10.32 7.55
C VAL A 286 -11.07 9.17 6.55
N GLY A 287 -10.09 9.03 5.66
CA GLY A 287 -10.03 7.98 4.66
C GLY A 287 -10.01 6.58 5.27
N ILE A 288 -9.09 6.31 6.20
CA ILE A 288 -8.96 4.97 6.78
C ILE A 288 -10.17 4.59 7.66
N ALA A 289 -10.74 5.56 8.39
CA ALA A 289 -11.93 5.34 9.19
C ALA A 289 -13.14 5.00 8.31
N MET A 290 -13.33 5.76 7.22
CA MET A 290 -14.39 5.49 6.25
C MET A 290 -14.23 4.13 5.59
N MET A 291 -13.02 3.80 5.11
CA MET A 291 -12.74 2.51 4.45
C MET A 291 -12.96 1.32 5.40
N MET A 292 -12.54 1.43 6.67
CA MET A 292 -12.80 0.41 7.69
C MET A 292 -14.30 0.27 7.97
N LEU A 293 -15.03 1.38 8.12
CA LEU A 293 -16.47 1.37 8.35
C LEU A 293 -17.20 0.68 7.19
N LEU A 294 -16.89 1.05 5.94
CA LEU A 294 -17.45 0.43 4.75
C LEU A 294 -17.14 -1.08 4.71
N ALA A 295 -15.92 -1.48 5.04
CA ALA A 295 -15.55 -2.89 5.12
C ALA A 295 -16.40 -3.66 6.15
N LEU A 296 -16.64 -3.08 7.33
CA LEU A 296 -17.44 -3.69 8.40
C LEU A 296 -18.94 -3.76 8.10
N VAL A 297 -19.48 -2.75 7.39
CA VAL A 297 -20.91 -2.68 7.06
C VAL A 297 -21.26 -3.57 5.87
N PHE A 298 -20.49 -3.50 4.79
CA PHE A 298 -20.86 -4.13 3.51
C PHE A 298 -20.31 -5.56 3.35
N PHE A 299 -19.21 -5.92 4.00
CA PHE A 299 -18.54 -7.21 3.78
C PHE A 299 -18.60 -8.12 5.01
N ARG A 300 -19.78 -8.36 5.59
CA ARG A 300 -19.96 -9.21 6.79
C ARG A 300 -19.93 -10.70 6.46
N GLU A 301 -19.43 -11.50 7.39
CA GLU A 301 -19.39 -12.97 7.29
C GLU A 301 -20.78 -13.59 7.04
N GLU A 302 -21.80 -13.11 7.74
CA GLU A 302 -23.17 -13.62 7.66
C GLU A 302 -23.81 -13.44 6.27
N LYS A 303 -23.55 -12.32 5.57
CA LYS A 303 -24.09 -12.07 4.23
C LYS A 303 -23.48 -13.00 3.17
N ILE A 304 -22.22 -13.42 3.37
CA ILE A 304 -21.54 -14.37 2.48
C ILE A 304 -22.10 -15.79 2.67
N TYR A 305 -22.48 -16.16 3.90
CA TYR A 305 -23.12 -17.45 4.19
C TYR A 305 -24.61 -17.50 3.81
N ALA A 306 -25.37 -16.41 3.97
CA ALA A 306 -26.77 -16.34 3.55
C ALA A 306 -26.93 -16.55 2.03
N TYR A 307 -26.07 -15.91 1.22
CA TYR A 307 -26.03 -16.12 -0.23
C TYR A 307 -25.68 -17.57 -0.62
N LYS A 308 -24.78 -18.24 0.12
CA LYS A 308 -24.48 -19.67 -0.08
C LYS A 308 -25.67 -20.59 0.20
N LYS A 309 -26.62 -20.16 1.02
CA LYS A 309 -27.83 -20.91 1.36
C LYS A 309 -28.92 -20.71 0.30
N GLU A 310 -29.07 -19.50 -0.22
CA GLU A 310 -30.03 -19.17 -1.30
C GLU A 310 -29.64 -19.76 -2.67
N VAL A 311 -28.34 -19.86 -3.00
CA VAL A 311 -27.90 -20.42 -4.29
C VAL A 311 -27.91 -21.97 -4.31
N LYS A 312 -28.09 -22.59 -3.13
CA LYS A 312 -28.21 -24.05 -2.98
C LYS A 312 -29.64 -24.53 -2.74
N ALA A 313 -30.60 -23.62 -2.61
CA ALA A 313 -32.03 -23.90 -2.55
C ALA A 313 -32.64 -23.72 -3.95
#